data_AF-A0A2X3WAR0-F1
#
_entry.id   AF-A0A2X3WAR0-F1
#
_cell.length_a   1.000
_cell.length_b   1.000
_cell.length_c   1.000
_cell.angle_alpha   90.00
_cell.angle_beta   90.00
_cell.angle_gamma   90.00
#
_symmetry.space_group_name_H-M   'P 1'
#
loop_
_entity.id
_entity.type
_entity.pdbx_description
1 polymer ?
#
loop_
_entity_poly.entity_id
_entity_poly.type
_entity_poly.pdbx_seq_one_letter_code
_entity_poly.pdbx_strand_id
1 'polypeptide(L)'
;MEAGRSDFFGLVIFIISMLSLNIGLSSAQGKGLLHPQTLGLFALMIIGFIAFYFVEIRKEASFIDFSLFRNKYYLGAALSNFLLNSVAGTLIVINTYMQQGRGLSSRFAGTMSLGYLI
;
A
#
# COMPACT_ATOMS: atom_id res chain seq x y z
N MET A 1 -14.41 -20.40 -22.61
CA MET A 1 -14.77 -19.54 -21.47
C MET A 1 -14.37 -20.26 -20.19
N GLU A 2 -13.12 -20.13 -19.73
CA GLU A 2 -12.65 -20.67 -18.44
C GLU A 2 -11.91 -19.60 -17.63
N ALA A 3 -12.31 -18.34 -17.78
CA ALA A 3 -11.65 -17.19 -17.16
C ALA A 3 -12.09 -16.89 -15.71
N GLY A 4 -13.04 -17.64 -15.13
CA GLY A 4 -13.77 -17.16 -13.94
C GLY A 4 -13.27 -17.62 -12.56
N ARG A 5 -12.53 -18.73 -12.45
CA ARG A 5 -12.30 -19.38 -11.14
C ARG A 5 -10.92 -19.15 -10.54
N SER A 6 -9.91 -18.97 -11.40
CA SER A 6 -8.49 -18.87 -10.96
C SER A 6 -8.00 -17.44 -10.74
N ASP A 7 -8.65 -16.44 -11.36
CA ASP A 7 -8.48 -15.01 -11.03
C ASP A 7 -9.00 -14.74 -9.60
N PHE A 8 -10.15 -15.34 -9.27
CA PHE A 8 -10.77 -15.22 -7.94
C PHE A 8 -9.84 -15.65 -6.79
N PHE A 9 -8.99 -16.67 -6.98
CA PHE A 9 -8.10 -17.13 -5.92
C PHE A 9 -6.93 -16.16 -5.65
N GLY A 10 -6.32 -15.62 -6.72
CA GLY A 10 -5.28 -14.60 -6.60
C GLY A 10 -5.85 -13.31 -5.98
N LEU A 11 -7.04 -12.91 -6.43
CA LEU A 11 -7.79 -11.78 -5.89
C LEU A 11 -8.09 -11.94 -4.40
N VAL A 12 -8.55 -13.12 -3.95
CA VAL A 12 -8.83 -13.37 -2.54
C VAL A 12 -7.58 -13.28 -1.67
N ILE A 13 -6.44 -13.86 -2.11
CA ILE A 13 -5.17 -13.75 -1.39
C ILE A 13 -4.74 -12.29 -1.30
N PHE A 14 -4.88 -11.53 -2.40
CA PHE A 14 -4.56 -10.10 -2.42
C PHE A 14 -5.44 -9.31 -1.46
N ILE A 15 -6.76 -9.53 -1.44
CA ILE A 15 -7.69 -8.88 -0.52
C ILE A 15 -7.33 -9.19 0.94
N ILE A 16 -7.08 -10.45 1.27
CA ILE A 16 -6.69 -10.84 2.65
C ILE A 16 -5.38 -10.17 3.05
N SER A 17 -4.40 -10.09 2.14
CA SER A 17 -3.12 -9.43 2.38
C SER A 17 -3.29 -7.92 2.62
N MET A 18 -4.09 -7.26 1.78
CA MET A 18 -4.44 -5.84 1.91
C MET A 18 -5.19 -5.52 3.21
N LEU A 19 -6.16 -6.35 3.58
CA LEU A 19 -6.88 -6.21 4.85
C LEU A 19 -5.94 -6.39 6.04
N SER A 20 -5.05 -7.38 5.98
CA SER A 20 -4.06 -7.62 7.04
C SER A 20 -3.12 -6.44 7.22
N LEU A 21 -2.67 -5.82 6.13
CA LEU A 21 -1.88 -4.58 6.17
C LEU A 21 -2.67 -3.44 6.82
N ASN A 22 -3.91 -3.18 6.38
CA ASN A 22 -4.72 -2.07 6.87
C ASN A 22 -5.01 -2.21 8.37
N ILE A 23 -5.47 -3.38 8.80
CA ILE A 23 -5.75 -3.68 10.22
C ILE A 23 -4.45 -3.70 11.03
N GLY A 24 -3.35 -4.18 10.47
CA GLY A 24 -2.03 -4.18 11.10
C GLY A 24 -1.55 -2.75 11.39
N LEU A 25 -1.70 -1.83 10.44
CA LEU A 25 -1.34 -0.43 10.60
C LEU A 25 -2.22 0.27 11.65
N SER A 26 -3.54 0.04 11.63
CA SER A 26 -4.45 0.57 12.65
C SER A 26 -4.16 -0.01 14.05
N SER A 27 -3.86 -1.30 14.13
CA SER A 27 -3.49 -1.96 15.39
C SER A 27 -2.16 -1.44 15.93
N ALA A 28 -1.19 -1.15 15.06
CA ALA A 28 0.08 -0.56 15.43
C ALA A 28 -0.10 0.82 16.07
N GLN A 29 -1.00 1.65 15.54
CA GLN A 29 -1.29 2.98 16.10
C GLN A 29 -1.91 2.90 17.49
N GLY A 30 -2.81 1.94 17.74
CA GLY A 30 -3.51 1.83 19.03
C GLY A 30 -2.78 1.00 20.09
N LYS A 31 -2.21 -0.15 19.71
CA LYS A 31 -1.62 -1.15 20.63
C LYS A 31 -0.10 -1.23 20.57
N GLY A 32 0.53 -0.55 19.61
CA GLY A 32 1.97 -0.59 19.37
C GLY A 32 2.39 -1.68 18.38
N LEU A 33 3.61 -1.51 17.85
CA LEU A 33 4.20 -2.38 16.83
C LEU A 33 4.59 -3.77 17.35
N LEU A 34 5.02 -3.85 18.62
CA LEU A 34 5.46 -5.10 19.25
C LEU A 34 4.32 -5.96 19.80
N HIS A 35 3.07 -5.48 19.71
CA HIS A 35 1.93 -6.25 20.18
C HIS A 35 1.77 -7.52 19.32
N PRO A 36 1.60 -8.72 19.91
CA PRO A 36 1.56 -9.99 19.17
C PRO A 36 0.56 -10.01 18.01
N GLN A 37 -0.61 -9.39 18.20
CA GLN A 37 -1.61 -9.24 17.14
C GLN A 37 -1.10 -8.44 15.94
N THR A 38 -0.41 -7.32 16.19
CA THR A 38 0.14 -6.44 15.14
C THR A 38 1.21 -7.19 14.33
N LEU A 39 2.11 -7.90 15.03
CA LEU A 39 3.12 -8.74 14.40
C LEU A 39 2.51 -9.87 13.58
N GLY A 40 1.47 -10.53 14.11
CA GLY A 40 0.74 -11.58 13.40
C GLY A 40 0.08 -11.08 12.11
N LEU A 41 -0.51 -9.87 12.14
CA LEU A 41 -1.12 -9.23 10.97
C LEU A 41 -0.07 -8.86 9.90
N PHE A 42 1.08 -8.31 10.32
CA PHE A 42 2.17 -8.04 9.38
C PHE A 42 2.80 -9.32 8.82
N ALA A 43 2.95 -10.37 9.64
CA ALA A 43 3.41 -11.66 9.16
C ALA A 43 2.44 -12.27 8.14
N LEU A 44 1.13 -12.22 8.41
CA LEU A 44 0.09 -12.68 7.49
C LEU A 44 0.10 -11.90 6.18
N MET A 45 0.29 -10.58 6.24
CA MET A 45 0.46 -9.73 5.05
C MET A 45 1.67 -10.17 4.22
N ILE A 46 2.85 -10.36 4.85
CA ILE A 46 4.07 -10.79 4.14
C ILE A 46 3.85 -12.15 3.47
N ILE A 47 3.34 -13.13 4.22
CA ILE A 47 3.08 -14.48 3.71
C ILE A 47 2.07 -14.43 2.56
N GLY A 48 1.00 -13.65 2.71
CA GLY A 48 -0.02 -13.48 1.69
C GLY A 48 0.52 -12.86 0.41
N PHE A 49 1.37 -11.83 0.49
CA PHE A 49 2.02 -11.26 -0.69
C PHE A 49 3.00 -12.20 -1.38
N ILE A 50 3.79 -12.96 -0.61
CA ILE A 50 4.70 -13.95 -1.16
C ILE A 50 3.89 -15.04 -1.88
N ALA A 51 2.82 -15.55 -1.24
CA ALA A 51 1.93 -16.53 -1.85
C ALA A 51 1.27 -15.98 -3.12
N PHE A 52 0.77 -14.74 -3.09
CA PHE A 52 0.22 -14.05 -4.24
C PHE A 52 1.23 -13.99 -5.38
N TYR A 53 2.44 -13.49 -5.15
CA TYR A 53 3.49 -13.41 -6.17
C TYR A 53 3.77 -14.76 -6.87
N PHE A 54 3.90 -15.84 -6.10
CA PHE A 54 4.16 -17.17 -6.68
C PHE A 54 2.96 -17.77 -7.41
N VAL A 55 1.74 -17.49 -6.94
CA VAL A 55 0.49 -17.93 -7.60
C VAL A 55 0.30 -17.20 -8.93
N GLU A 56 0.70 -15.94 -9.00
CA GLU A 56 0.43 -15.04 -10.12
C GLU A 56 1.47 -15.14 -11.23
N ILE A 57 2.75 -15.39 -10.89
CA ILE A 57 3.82 -15.56 -11.89
C ILE A 57 3.72 -16.85 -12.71
N ARG A 58 2.95 -17.85 -12.23
CA ARG A 58 2.83 -19.17 -12.86
C ARG A 58 1.60 -19.32 -13.77
N LYS A 59 0.79 -18.27 -13.95
CA LYS A 59 -0.49 -18.34 -14.67
C LYS A 59 -0.45 -17.56 -15.98
N GLU A 60 -1.06 -18.14 -17.03
CA GLU A 60 -1.23 -17.48 -18.32
C GLU A 60 -2.35 -16.41 -18.31
N ALA A 61 -3.35 -16.55 -17.45
CA ALA A 61 -4.40 -15.57 -17.20
C ALA A 61 -4.24 -14.99 -15.79
N SER A 62 -3.24 -14.13 -15.64
CA SER A 62 -2.87 -13.46 -14.39
C SER A 62 -3.68 -12.16 -14.20
N PHE A 63 -4.12 -11.90 -12.98
CA PHE A 63 -4.73 -10.65 -12.52
C PHE A 63 -3.81 -9.44 -12.77
N ILE A 64 -2.49 -9.63 -12.61
CA ILE A 64 -1.47 -8.64 -12.95
C ILE A 64 -0.60 -9.18 -14.07
N ASP A 65 -0.63 -8.51 -15.22
CA ASP A 65 0.30 -8.81 -16.29
C ASP A 65 1.69 -8.23 -15.99
N PHE A 66 2.55 -9.05 -15.38
CA PHE A 66 3.93 -8.68 -15.06
C PHE A 66 4.80 -8.43 -16.30
N SER A 67 4.38 -8.86 -17.49
CA SER A 67 5.12 -8.60 -18.73
C SER A 67 5.14 -7.11 -19.08
N LEU A 68 4.11 -6.35 -18.71
CA LEU A 68 4.02 -4.91 -18.92
C LEU A 68 5.13 -4.15 -18.17
N PHE A 69 5.53 -4.64 -16.99
CA PHE A 69 6.60 -4.03 -16.20
C PHE A 69 8.00 -4.22 -16.80
N ARG A 70 8.18 -5.08 -17.82
CA ARG A 70 9.42 -5.13 -18.60
C ARG A 70 9.58 -3.89 -19.49
N ASN A 71 8.49 -3.23 -19.86
CA ASN A 71 8.55 -1.99 -20.62
C ASN A 71 8.93 -0.83 -19.68
N LYS A 72 10.09 -0.23 -19.91
CA LYS A 72 10.63 0.87 -19.10
C LYS A 72 9.70 2.09 -19.05
N TYR A 73 8.96 2.37 -20.12
CA TYR A 73 7.99 3.47 -20.15
C TYR A 73 6.77 3.16 -19.27
N TYR A 74 6.26 1.93 -19.33
CA TYR A 74 5.14 1.50 -18.48
C TYR A 74 5.55 1.45 -17.01
N LEU A 75 6.70 0.85 -16.70
CA LEU A 75 7.26 0.85 -15.35
C LEU A 75 7.47 2.27 -14.84
N GLY A 76 8.00 3.17 -15.68
CA GLY A 76 8.14 4.59 -15.35
C GLY A 76 6.81 5.24 -15.01
N ALA A 77 5.77 5.05 -15.83
CA ALA A 77 4.43 5.58 -15.56
C ALA A 77 3.81 5.01 -14.28
N ALA A 78 3.97 3.72 -14.02
CA ALA A 78 3.48 3.06 -12.80
C ALA A 78 4.22 3.57 -11.55
N LEU A 79 5.55 3.70 -11.62
CA LEU A 79 6.37 4.24 -10.54
C LEU A 79 6.05 5.72 -10.29
N SER A 80 5.87 6.54 -11.33
CA SER A 80 5.46 7.93 -11.18
C SER A 80 4.12 8.04 -10.47
N ASN A 81 3.13 7.20 -10.84
CA ASN A 81 1.84 7.16 -10.14
C ASN A 81 2.00 6.71 -8.68
N PHE A 82 2.82 5.70 -8.41
CA PHE A 82 3.08 5.25 -7.05
C PHE A 82 3.72 6.34 -6.19
N LEU A 83 4.73 7.04 -6.72
CA LEU A 83 5.43 8.11 -6.02
C LEU A 83 4.51 9.30 -5.77
N LEU A 84 3.68 9.69 -6.76
CA LEU A 84 2.70 10.76 -6.60
C LEU A 84 1.71 10.46 -5.46
N ASN A 85 1.18 9.24 -5.40
CA ASN A 85 0.30 8.81 -4.30
C ASN A 85 1.06 8.73 -2.96
N SER A 86 2.34 8.34 -2.98
CA SER A 86 3.18 8.29 -1.77
C SER A 86 3.46 9.67 -1.19
N VAL A 87 3.65 10.68 -2.05
CA VAL A 87 3.78 12.09 -1.62
C VAL A 87 2.50 12.57 -0.95
N ALA A 88 1.32 12.27 -1.51
CA ALA A 88 0.04 12.60 -0.89
C ALA A 88 -0.12 11.97 0.50
N GLY A 89 0.29 10.71 0.68
CA GLY A 89 0.32 10.06 2.00
C GLY A 89 1.28 10.73 2.98
N THR A 90 2.48 11.12 2.52
CA THR A 90 3.50 11.80 3.34
C THR A 90 3.02 13.17 3.79
N LEU A 91 2.28 13.89 2.95
CA LEU A 91 1.69 15.19 3.29
C LEU A 91 0.75 15.11 4.50
N ILE A 92 -0.02 14.03 4.63
CA ILE A 92 -0.88 13.79 5.79
C ILE A 92 -0.04 13.66 7.06
N VAL A 93 1.06 12.89 6.99
CA VAL A 93 1.98 12.69 8.12
C VAL A 93 2.64 14.00 8.53
N ILE A 94 3.15 14.78 7.57
CA ILE A 94 3.76 16.09 7.82
C ILE A 94 2.75 17.03 8.47
N ASN A 95 1.54 17.14 7.91
CA ASN A 95 0.50 17.99 8.48
C ASN A 95 0.12 17.58 9.91
N THR A 96 -0.03 16.28 10.15
CA THR A 96 -0.31 15.73 11.48
C THR A 96 0.82 16.06 12.45
N TYR A 97 2.07 15.88 12.06
CA TYR A 97 3.24 16.20 12.87
C TYR A 97 3.35 17.70 13.16
N MET A 98 3.09 18.57 12.19
CA MET A 98 3.16 20.02 12.38
C MET A 98 2.09 20.52 13.35
N GLN A 99 0.86 20.02 13.20
CA GLN A 99 -0.27 20.45 14.03
C GLN A 99 -0.23 19.79 15.42
N GLN A 100 -0.09 18.47 15.48
CA GLN A 100 -0.15 17.73 16.75
C GLN A 100 1.21 17.62 17.44
N GLY A 101 2.30 17.50 16.68
CA GLY A 101 3.66 17.35 17.22
C GLY A 101 4.35 18.68 17.52
N ARG A 102 4.14 19.72 16.71
CA ARG A 102 4.73 21.05 16.92
C ARG A 102 3.74 22.12 17.39
N GLY A 103 2.45 21.80 17.51
CA GLY A 103 1.42 22.74 17.96
C GLY A 103 1.16 23.89 16.98
N LEU A 104 1.59 23.79 15.72
CA LEU A 104 1.40 24.84 14.73
C LEU A 104 -0.07 24.94 14.34
N SER A 105 -0.55 26.16 14.08
CA SER A 105 -1.92 26.35 13.57
C SER A 105 -2.09 25.68 12.21
N SER A 106 -3.31 25.18 11.95
CA SER A 106 -3.68 24.56 10.67
C SER A 106 -3.39 25.47 9.47
N ARG A 107 -3.56 26.80 9.65
CA ARG A 107 -3.24 27.78 8.60
C ARG A 107 -1.75 27.78 8.23
N PHE A 108 -0.87 27.73 9.22
CA PHE A 108 0.58 27.76 8.99
C PHE A 108 1.08 26.43 8.41
N ALA A 109 0.58 25.30 8.93
CA ALA A 109 0.88 23.97 8.37
C ALA A 109 0.40 23.85 6.91
N GLY A 110 -0.81 24.34 6.62
CA GLY A 110 -1.36 24.40 5.26
C GLY A 110 -0.45 25.17 4.30
N THR A 111 -0.01 26.38 4.67
CA THR A 111 0.89 27.19 3.85
C THR A 111 2.24 26.51 3.59
N MET A 112 2.82 25.83 4.58
CA MET A 112 4.09 25.11 4.42
C MET A 112 3.97 23.86 3.54
N SER A 113 2.77 23.28 3.43
CA SER A 113 2.49 22.12 2.58
C SER A 113 2.12 22.47 1.13
N LEU A 114 1.91 23.77 0.80
CA LEU A 114 1.53 24.21 -0.55
C LEU A 114 2.54 23.80 -1.63
N GLY A 115 3.84 23.76 -1.31
CA GLY A 115 4.89 23.36 -2.24
C GLY A 115 4.86 21.88 -2.65
N TYR A 116 4.00 21.07 -2.03
CA TYR A 116 3.83 19.64 -2.34
C TYR A 116 2.57 19.34 -3.18
N LEU A 117 1.75 20.36 -3.47
CA LEU A 117 0.52 20.25 -4.29
C LEU A 117 0.77 20.47 -5.80
N ILE A 118 2.02 20.70 -6.18
CA ILE A 118 2.49 21.00 -7.55
C ILE A 118 3.10 19.77 -8.22
#